data_AF-A0A419FJF8-F1
#
_entry.id   AF-A0A419FJF8-F1
#
_cell.length_a   1.000
_cell.length_b   1.000
_cell.length_c   1.000
_cell.angle_alpha   90.00
_cell.angle_beta   90.00
_cell.angle_gamma   90.00
#
_symmetry.space_group_name_H-M   'P 1'
#
loop_
_entity.id
_entity.type
_entity.pdbx_description
1 polymer ?
#
loop_
_entity_poly.entity_id
_entity_poly.type
_entity_poly.pdbx_seq_one_letter_code
_entity_poly.pdbx_strand_id
1 'polypeptide(L)'
;MWSVTGTTFVANAPTPSPPGPRIASRDPVPAPPLLRVSGGAHSRATAAHEACTPADAPDVSTHPQGVLVPSPGIRTKLTLPKRPASTVILTAVGEPSHTDDGGYPALQPPEHGIPMPATILTEPPAHYRPDPAEGASTVEALPGESAITAAWLLGRVPATVLPWPLLRAGRAGRGPGPDIREAMALLPSGVLASGDVEVHRVATDFVRHGHAADPRYARLLLHLVWRDDRPAAERGGPVRLVGGGLAPTVALEDTLGSLARLDAVIVRGPSGRSEPCVDTHATRGEAETAAILRAEGHRRLAERAWRTQRLAAEVGWEAAWRTLLDRALVSSAGRRAEGAAARVTVADAVTAAVAAESGGNDLVRALAKTARAAGSRPAVLLAPVRRAGLGERRAREVGWNAMLPLVVALAAAYDDLGLARAAHALIEAWPAPPPYGRTQALAGLVRVTPRDALTAHGLLRMQELWCTRGGCGQCPLSPETAG
;
A
#
# COMPACT_ATOMS: atom_id res chain seq x y z
N MET A 1 -26.66 26.02 62.03
CA MET A 1 -27.34 24.70 61.98
C MET A 1 -26.56 23.85 60.98
N TRP A 2 -25.57 23.07 61.42
CA TRP A 2 -25.61 21.75 62.07
C TRP A 2 -25.64 20.58 61.07
N SER A 3 -24.60 19.73 61.18
CA SER A 3 -24.42 18.32 60.75
C SER A 3 -24.47 18.02 59.25
N VAL A 4 -23.46 17.46 58.55
CA VAL A 4 -22.53 16.34 58.79
C VAL A 4 -23.23 15.02 59.13
N THR A 5 -23.29 14.13 58.13
CA THR A 5 -23.10 12.68 58.29
C THR A 5 -22.27 12.19 57.11
N GLY A 6 -21.02 11.80 57.40
CA GLY A 6 -20.13 11.15 56.46
C GLY A 6 -20.47 9.66 56.32
N THR A 7 -20.08 9.10 55.18
CA THR A 7 -19.88 7.66 55.06
C THR A 7 -18.55 7.43 54.35
N THR A 8 -17.68 6.75 55.08
CA THR A 8 -16.29 6.45 54.81
C THR A 8 -16.18 5.49 53.63
N PHE A 9 -15.44 5.87 52.57
CA PHE A 9 -14.93 4.91 51.59
C PHE A 9 -13.60 4.35 52.11
N VAL A 10 -13.63 3.08 52.50
CA VAL A 10 -12.44 2.29 52.85
C VAL A 10 -11.72 1.93 51.56
N ALA A 11 -10.43 2.27 51.50
CA ALA A 11 -9.52 1.84 50.45
C ALA A 11 -9.32 0.31 50.51
N ASN A 12 -9.69 -0.40 49.45
CA ASN A 12 -9.33 -1.80 49.29
C ASN A 12 -7.87 -1.90 48.85
N ALA A 13 -7.04 -2.43 49.74
CA ALA A 13 -5.69 -2.89 49.42
C ALA A 13 -5.77 -4.12 48.48
N PRO A 14 -4.85 -4.26 47.51
CA PRO A 14 -4.80 -5.44 46.67
C PRO A 14 -4.31 -6.66 47.45
N THR A 15 -5.10 -7.73 47.42
CA THR A 15 -4.73 -9.08 47.89
C THR A 15 -3.55 -9.64 47.09
N PRO A 16 -2.58 -10.32 47.74
CA PRO A 16 -1.46 -10.95 47.05
C PRO A 16 -1.91 -12.20 46.27
N SER A 17 -1.51 -12.28 45.00
CA SER A 17 -1.73 -13.44 44.14
C SER A 17 -0.97 -14.70 44.63
N PRO A 18 -1.55 -15.91 44.48
CA PRO A 18 -0.89 -17.15 44.89
C PRO A 18 0.33 -17.48 44.01
N PRO A 19 1.35 -18.16 44.55
CA PRO A 19 2.54 -18.54 43.78
C PRO A 19 2.19 -19.59 42.70
N GLY A 20 2.52 -19.28 41.45
CA GLY A 20 2.37 -20.19 40.32
C GLY A 20 3.32 -21.40 40.39
N PRO A 21 3.02 -22.48 39.65
CA PRO A 21 3.80 -23.72 39.70
C PRO A 21 5.22 -23.53 39.14
N ARG A 22 6.21 -24.07 39.86
CA ARG A 22 7.62 -24.09 39.47
C ARG A 22 7.81 -24.95 38.21
N ILE A 23 8.16 -24.32 37.09
CA ILE A 23 8.62 -25.01 35.88
C ILE A 23 10.10 -25.34 36.06
N ALA A 24 10.42 -26.62 36.04
CA ALA A 24 11.79 -27.13 36.09
C ALA A 24 12.61 -26.60 34.90
N SER A 25 13.83 -26.14 35.20
CA SER A 25 14.86 -25.77 34.24
C SER A 25 15.12 -26.93 33.27
N ARG A 26 14.88 -26.70 31.97
CA ARG A 26 15.37 -27.59 30.91
C ARG A 26 16.83 -27.24 30.63
N ASP A 27 17.68 -28.24 30.77
CA ASP A 27 19.08 -28.24 30.37
C ASP A 27 19.27 -27.84 28.90
N PRO A 28 20.41 -27.22 28.53
CA PRO A 28 20.70 -26.85 27.16
C PRO A 28 20.93 -28.10 26.28
N VAL A 29 20.15 -28.22 25.20
CA VAL A 29 20.34 -29.23 24.15
C VAL A 29 21.64 -28.94 23.38
N PRO A 30 22.54 -29.92 23.19
CA PRO A 30 23.79 -29.73 22.47
C PRO A 30 23.59 -29.63 20.95
N ALA A 31 24.44 -28.82 20.30
CA ALA A 31 24.48 -28.66 18.85
C ALA A 31 24.88 -29.96 18.13
N PRO A 32 24.33 -30.25 16.93
CA PRO A 32 24.73 -31.43 16.15
C PRO A 32 26.14 -31.26 15.54
N PRO A 33 26.90 -32.36 15.35
CA PRO A 33 28.30 -32.31 14.96
C PRO A 33 28.49 -32.00 13.46
N LEU A 34 29.53 -31.21 13.18
CA LEU A 34 30.06 -30.98 11.84
C LEU A 34 30.65 -32.28 11.28
N LEU A 35 30.04 -32.80 10.22
CA LEU A 35 30.61 -33.91 9.45
C LEU A 35 31.79 -33.38 8.61
N ARG A 36 33.02 -33.65 9.08
CA ARG A 36 34.22 -33.68 8.24
C ARG A 36 34.17 -34.94 7.40
N VAL A 37 34.18 -34.80 6.07
CA VAL A 37 34.62 -35.88 5.18
C VAL A 37 36.02 -35.52 4.71
N SER A 38 37.00 -36.22 5.27
CA SER A 38 38.39 -36.26 4.83
C SER A 38 38.65 -37.56 4.08
N GLY A 39 39.20 -37.44 2.88
CA GLY A 39 39.77 -38.52 2.07
C GLY A 39 39.89 -37.98 0.64
N GLY A 40 41.05 -37.82 0.02
CA GLY A 40 42.38 -38.37 0.30
C GLY A 40 42.95 -38.90 -1.02
N ALA A 41 44.14 -38.42 -1.36
CA ALA A 41 45.12 -38.98 -2.31
C ALA A 41 45.00 -38.72 -3.83
N HIS A 42 45.85 -37.79 -4.27
CA HIS A 42 46.98 -37.97 -5.21
C HIS A 42 46.77 -38.26 -6.71
N SER A 43 47.15 -37.29 -7.55
CA SER A 43 48.35 -37.34 -8.44
C SER A 43 48.59 -35.93 -9.05
N ARG A 44 49.74 -35.28 -8.78
CA ARG A 44 50.91 -35.04 -9.68
C ARG A 44 50.50 -34.71 -11.13
N ALA A 45 50.96 -33.68 -11.83
CA ALA A 45 52.17 -32.83 -11.82
C ALA A 45 51.78 -31.51 -12.58
N THR A 46 52.52 -30.40 -12.70
CA THR A 46 53.96 -30.11 -12.74
C THR A 46 54.15 -28.58 -12.72
N ALA A 47 55.27 -28.14 -12.12
CA ALA A 47 56.07 -26.90 -12.28
C ALA A 47 55.54 -25.72 -13.14
N ALA A 48 55.50 -24.46 -12.66
CA ALA A 48 56.53 -23.56 -12.09
C ALA A 48 57.37 -22.81 -13.14
N HIS A 49 57.45 -21.49 -12.95
CA HIS A 49 58.48 -20.47 -13.31
C HIS A 49 57.75 -19.12 -13.48
N GLU A 50 58.17 -17.95 -13.02
CA GLU A 50 59.29 -17.37 -12.26
C GLU A 50 58.81 -15.93 -11.92
N ALA A 51 58.94 -15.41 -10.70
CA ALA A 51 60.00 -14.47 -10.25
C ALA A 51 60.24 -13.27 -11.20
N CYS A 52 60.48 -12.02 -10.82
CA CYS A 52 60.55 -11.25 -9.57
C CYS A 52 60.57 -9.74 -9.98
N THR A 53 60.33 -8.87 -9.01
CA THR A 53 60.32 -7.38 -8.92
C THR A 53 61.63 -6.63 -9.32
N PRO A 54 61.83 -5.30 -9.07
CA PRO A 54 61.11 -4.04 -9.41
C PRO A 54 62.08 -2.88 -9.85
N ALA A 55 61.55 -1.63 -9.88
CA ALA A 55 62.19 -0.30 -9.69
C ALA A 55 62.59 0.54 -10.92
N ASP A 56 62.01 1.75 -11.03
CA ASP A 56 62.70 3.07 -10.94
C ASP A 56 61.85 4.23 -11.53
N ALA A 57 61.86 5.38 -10.85
CA ALA A 57 61.41 6.72 -11.30
C ALA A 57 62.65 7.63 -11.43
N PRO A 58 62.67 8.77 -12.18
CA PRO A 58 62.09 10.07 -11.75
C PRO A 58 61.61 11.00 -12.92
N ASP A 59 60.59 11.87 -12.78
CA ASP A 59 60.51 13.30 -12.33
C ASP A 59 60.65 14.39 -13.43
N VAL A 60 60.11 15.60 -13.14
CA VAL A 60 60.16 16.95 -13.81
C VAL A 60 58.90 17.32 -14.65
N SER A 61 57.88 18.03 -14.11
CA SER A 61 57.66 19.50 -13.91
C SER A 61 57.48 20.31 -15.22
N THR A 62 56.46 21.15 -15.46
CA THR A 62 56.05 22.39 -14.74
C THR A 62 54.73 22.98 -15.32
N HIS A 63 53.94 23.67 -14.47
CA HIS A 63 52.88 24.66 -14.80
C HIS A 63 53.48 26.09 -14.91
N PRO A 64 52.77 27.13 -15.41
CA PRO A 64 51.98 27.99 -14.49
C PRO A 64 50.72 28.71 -15.04
N GLN A 65 49.75 28.82 -14.12
CA GLN A 65 48.79 29.88 -13.75
C GLN A 65 48.43 31.08 -14.65
N GLY A 66 47.14 31.45 -14.57
CA GLY A 66 46.62 32.80 -14.86
C GLY A 66 45.37 33.12 -14.02
N VAL A 67 45.46 34.17 -13.21
CA VAL A 67 44.43 34.78 -12.34
C VAL A 67 43.75 35.94 -13.07
N LEU A 68 42.46 36.20 -12.83
CA LEU A 68 41.84 37.53 -13.08
C LEU A 68 40.64 37.82 -12.16
N VAL A 69 40.60 39.05 -11.66
CA VAL A 69 39.67 39.72 -10.70
C VAL A 69 38.99 40.89 -11.47
N PRO A 70 37.83 41.47 -11.04
CA PRO A 70 36.74 41.92 -11.95
C PRO A 70 36.57 43.45 -12.16
N SER A 71 35.64 43.80 -13.10
CA SER A 71 34.77 45.01 -13.23
C SER A 71 34.91 45.78 -14.57
N PRO A 72 33.98 46.68 -15.00
CA PRO A 72 32.55 46.86 -14.71
C PRO A 72 31.63 46.99 -15.96
N GLY A 73 30.31 46.83 -15.74
CA GLY A 73 29.25 47.67 -16.35
C GLY A 73 28.94 47.58 -17.85
N ILE A 74 27.98 46.73 -18.23
CA ILE A 74 27.08 47.00 -19.38
C ILE A 74 25.64 46.63 -18.99
N ARG A 75 24.77 47.64 -18.97
CA ARG A 75 23.31 47.50 -18.86
C ARG A 75 22.78 47.04 -20.22
N THR A 76 22.17 45.86 -20.28
CA THR A 76 21.31 45.48 -21.41
C THR A 76 19.90 45.26 -20.88
N LYS A 77 19.02 46.22 -21.15
CA LYS A 77 17.57 46.08 -20.98
C LYS A 77 17.11 44.98 -21.94
N LEU A 78 16.72 43.81 -21.42
CA LEU A 78 15.99 42.81 -22.18
C LEU A 78 14.49 43.00 -21.91
N THR A 79 13.80 43.58 -22.87
CA THR A 79 12.36 43.78 -22.89
C THR A 79 11.67 42.44 -23.16
N LEU A 80 10.88 41.94 -22.20
CA LEU A 80 10.04 40.74 -22.38
C LEU A 80 8.81 41.08 -23.23
N PRO A 81 8.47 40.32 -24.29
CA PRO A 81 7.19 40.48 -24.98
C PRO A 81 6.04 39.88 -24.16
N LYS A 82 4.94 40.63 -24.08
CA LYS A 82 3.65 40.27 -23.47
C LYS A 82 3.07 39.01 -24.14
N ARG A 83 2.64 38.03 -23.34
CA ARG A 83 1.79 36.92 -23.80
C ARG A 83 0.32 37.37 -23.89
N PRO A 84 -0.45 36.96 -24.90
CA PRO A 84 -1.90 37.16 -24.91
C PRO A 84 -2.59 36.15 -23.99
N ALA A 85 -3.53 36.65 -23.20
CA ALA A 85 -4.48 35.86 -22.42
C ALA A 85 -5.65 35.46 -23.32
N SER A 86 -5.98 34.17 -23.36
CA SER A 86 -7.26 33.68 -23.88
C SER A 86 -8.09 33.23 -22.70
N THR A 87 -8.95 34.14 -22.24
CA THR A 87 -10.04 33.91 -21.28
C THR A 87 -11.19 33.24 -22.02
N VAL A 88 -11.66 32.09 -21.54
CA VAL A 88 -13.00 31.57 -21.89
C VAL A 88 -13.88 31.71 -20.66
N ILE A 89 -14.91 32.54 -20.83
CA ILE A 89 -15.98 32.85 -19.90
C ILE A 89 -17.01 31.71 -19.97
N LEU A 90 -17.39 31.13 -18.84
CA LEU A 90 -18.72 30.55 -18.67
C LEU A 90 -19.31 31.01 -17.33
N THR A 91 -20.49 31.61 -17.50
CA THR A 91 -21.36 32.39 -16.62
C THR A 91 -21.81 31.67 -15.34
N ALA A 92 -21.72 32.39 -14.22
CA ALA A 92 -22.43 32.09 -12.98
C ALA A 92 -23.90 32.52 -13.07
N VAL A 93 -24.80 31.71 -12.49
CA VAL A 93 -26.21 32.04 -12.30
C VAL A 93 -26.52 31.98 -10.80
N GLY A 94 -26.87 33.14 -10.24
CA GLY A 94 -27.87 33.32 -9.17
C GLY A 94 -27.53 32.85 -7.75
N GLU A 95 -27.05 33.75 -6.92
CA GLU A 95 -27.28 33.71 -5.46
C GLU A 95 -28.73 34.11 -5.13
N PRO A 96 -29.25 33.67 -3.97
CA PRO A 96 -29.96 34.61 -3.12
C PRO A 96 -29.28 34.74 -1.75
N SER A 97 -29.17 36.00 -1.36
CA SER A 97 -28.77 36.54 -0.07
C SER A 97 -29.64 36.04 1.09
N HIS A 98 -28.99 35.61 2.18
CA HIS A 98 -29.50 35.85 3.54
C HIS A 98 -28.33 36.01 4.51
N THR A 99 -28.24 37.21 5.08
CA THR A 99 -27.47 37.55 6.27
C THR A 99 -28.18 36.97 7.49
N ASP A 100 -27.49 36.20 8.33
CA ASP A 100 -27.73 36.27 9.77
C ASP A 100 -26.50 35.81 10.57
N ASP A 101 -26.21 36.61 11.60
CA ASP A 101 -25.12 36.46 12.57
C ASP A 101 -25.37 35.26 13.49
N GLY A 102 -24.36 34.39 13.64
CA GLY A 102 -24.40 33.31 14.62
C GLY A 102 -23.06 32.60 14.73
N GLY A 103 -22.32 32.85 15.82
CA GLY A 103 -21.00 32.28 16.07
C GLY A 103 -20.98 30.75 16.05
N TYR A 104 -20.02 30.19 15.30
CA TYR A 104 -19.70 28.76 15.33
C TYR A 104 -18.64 28.50 16.42
N PRO A 105 -18.85 27.54 17.34
CA PRO A 105 -17.80 27.14 18.26
C PRO A 105 -16.70 26.39 17.50
N ALA A 106 -15.45 26.57 17.96
CA ALA A 106 -14.28 25.87 17.45
C ALA A 106 -14.49 24.35 17.48
N LEU A 107 -14.45 23.72 16.30
CA LEU A 107 -14.43 22.27 16.16
C LEU A 107 -13.09 21.74 16.71
N GLN A 108 -13.15 21.14 17.89
CA GLN A 108 -12.06 20.31 18.40
C GLN A 108 -11.84 19.11 17.47
N PRO A 109 -10.58 18.70 17.23
CA PRO A 109 -10.31 17.48 16.46
C PRO A 109 -10.87 16.27 17.22
N PRO A 110 -11.44 15.27 16.54
CA PRO A 110 -11.98 14.10 17.21
C PRO A 110 -10.81 13.31 17.82
N GLU A 111 -10.78 13.29 19.14
CA GLU A 111 -9.94 12.38 19.89
C GLU A 111 -10.48 10.94 19.71
N HIS A 112 -9.57 10.00 19.46
CA HIS A 112 -9.80 8.56 19.39
C HIS A 112 -10.50 8.06 18.12
N GLY A 113 -9.83 7.12 17.44
CA GLY A 113 -10.38 6.41 16.29
C GLY A 113 -11.69 5.73 16.66
N ILE A 114 -12.79 6.32 16.22
CA ILE A 114 -14.11 5.72 16.30
C ILE A 114 -14.05 4.46 15.43
N PRO A 115 -14.20 3.25 15.98
CA PRO A 115 -14.47 2.09 15.15
C PRO A 115 -15.77 2.38 14.40
N MET A 116 -15.68 2.57 13.08
CA MET A 116 -16.86 2.72 12.24
C MET A 116 -17.77 1.52 12.52
N PRO A 117 -19.01 1.73 13.00
CA PRO A 117 -19.92 0.62 13.22
C PRO A 117 -20.13 -0.10 11.89
N ALA A 118 -20.15 -1.43 11.93
CA ALA A 118 -20.67 -2.19 10.80
C ALA A 118 -22.06 -1.64 10.51
N THR A 119 -22.25 -1.00 9.36
CA THR A 119 -23.58 -0.60 8.93
C THR A 119 -24.29 -1.87 8.54
N ILE A 120 -24.98 -2.44 9.52
CA ILE A 120 -25.96 -3.49 9.30
C ILE A 120 -27.00 -2.91 8.35
N LEU A 121 -27.24 -3.56 7.21
CA LEU A 121 -28.35 -3.18 6.34
C LEU A 121 -29.65 -3.43 7.13
N THR A 122 -30.30 -2.34 7.54
CA THR A 122 -31.60 -2.39 8.22
C THR A 122 -32.76 -2.45 7.23
N GLU A 123 -32.51 -2.17 5.95
CA GLU A 123 -33.50 -2.18 4.88
C GLU A 123 -32.99 -2.97 3.65
N PRO A 124 -33.86 -3.75 2.98
CA PRO A 124 -33.49 -4.48 1.77
C PRO A 124 -33.25 -3.50 0.60
N PRO A 125 -32.25 -3.75 -0.28
CA PRO A 125 -32.02 -2.90 -1.45
C PRO A 125 -33.22 -2.95 -2.40
N ALA A 126 -33.69 -1.78 -2.83
CA ALA A 126 -34.75 -1.66 -3.82
C ALA A 126 -34.22 -2.01 -5.22
N HIS A 127 -34.92 -2.94 -5.88
CA HIS A 127 -34.80 -3.36 -7.28
C HIS A 127 -33.70 -4.40 -7.63
N TYR A 128 -34.08 -5.67 -7.49
CA TYR A 128 -33.63 -6.73 -8.40
C TYR A 128 -34.87 -7.51 -8.86
N ARG A 129 -35.10 -7.58 -10.18
CA ARG A 129 -36.12 -8.42 -10.82
C ARG A 129 -35.38 -9.46 -11.67
N PRO A 130 -35.47 -10.76 -11.35
CA PRO A 130 -34.98 -11.80 -12.26
C PRO A 130 -35.99 -12.03 -13.40
N ASP A 131 -35.50 -12.21 -14.62
CA ASP A 131 -36.28 -12.84 -15.69
C ASP A 131 -36.44 -14.34 -15.41
N PRO A 132 -37.60 -14.96 -15.70
CA PRO A 132 -37.78 -16.39 -15.49
C PRO A 132 -37.06 -17.17 -16.60
N ALA A 133 -35.96 -17.83 -16.27
CA ALA A 133 -35.38 -18.83 -17.14
C ALA A 133 -36.08 -20.18 -16.92
N GLU A 134 -36.77 -20.66 -17.96
CA GLU A 134 -37.28 -22.02 -18.07
C GLU A 134 -36.14 -23.03 -18.29
N GLY A 135 -36.23 -24.18 -17.62
CA GLY A 135 -35.84 -25.45 -18.24
C GLY A 135 -34.60 -26.18 -17.71
N ALA A 136 -34.89 -27.39 -17.21
CA ALA A 136 -34.08 -28.62 -17.19
C ALA A 136 -32.98 -28.81 -16.11
N SER A 137 -33.37 -29.65 -15.14
CA SER A 137 -32.49 -30.35 -14.20
C SER A 137 -31.57 -31.34 -14.94
N THR A 138 -30.27 -31.17 -14.77
CA THR A 138 -29.32 -32.28 -14.65
C THR A 138 -28.63 -32.11 -13.29
N VAL A 139 -28.17 -33.19 -12.65
CA VAL A 139 -27.36 -33.07 -11.42
C VAL A 139 -26.01 -32.50 -11.82
N GLU A 140 -25.98 -31.19 -12.00
CA GLU A 140 -24.85 -30.42 -12.45
C GLU A 140 -23.85 -30.30 -11.30
N ALA A 141 -22.58 -30.60 -11.57
CA ALA A 141 -21.53 -30.39 -10.59
C ALA A 141 -21.51 -28.90 -10.18
N LEU A 142 -21.52 -28.63 -8.88
CA LEU A 142 -21.31 -27.27 -8.35
C LEU A 142 -19.80 -27.02 -8.17
N PRO A 143 -19.32 -25.77 -8.31
CA PRO A 143 -17.90 -25.47 -8.11
C PRO A 143 -17.52 -25.63 -6.64
N GLY A 144 -16.22 -25.73 -6.37
CA GLY A 144 -15.73 -25.54 -5.00
C GLY A 144 -15.86 -24.07 -4.57
N GLU A 145 -16.12 -23.82 -3.29
CA GLU A 145 -16.16 -22.48 -2.70
C GLU A 145 -14.86 -21.72 -2.94
N SER A 146 -13.72 -22.42 -2.95
CA SER A 146 -12.42 -21.84 -3.27
C SER A 146 -12.36 -21.19 -4.66
N ALA A 147 -13.06 -21.74 -5.66
CA ALA A 147 -13.14 -21.15 -7.00
C ALA A 147 -13.96 -19.85 -6.99
N ILE A 148 -15.09 -19.84 -6.28
CA ILE A 148 -15.94 -18.65 -6.12
C ILE A 148 -15.18 -17.55 -5.35
N THR A 149 -14.50 -17.92 -4.26
CA THR A 149 -13.63 -17.03 -3.47
C THR A 149 -12.48 -16.47 -4.31
N ALA A 150 -11.87 -17.30 -5.16
CA ALA A 150 -10.84 -16.83 -6.10
C ALA A 150 -11.40 -15.82 -7.10
N ALA A 151 -12.56 -16.10 -7.71
CA ALA A 151 -13.22 -15.17 -8.62
C ALA A 151 -13.51 -13.82 -7.95
N TRP A 152 -13.94 -13.82 -6.69
CA TRP A 152 -14.14 -12.59 -5.92
C TRP A 152 -12.84 -11.82 -5.66
N LEU A 153 -11.84 -12.47 -5.07
CA LEU A 153 -10.59 -11.81 -4.66
C LEU A 153 -9.76 -11.31 -5.84
N LEU A 154 -9.89 -11.95 -7.01
CA LEU A 154 -9.28 -11.53 -8.27
C LEU A 154 -10.09 -10.44 -8.99
N GLY A 155 -11.24 -10.00 -8.45
CA GLY A 155 -12.10 -8.99 -9.07
C GLY A 155 -12.72 -9.47 -10.39
N ARG A 156 -13.02 -10.78 -10.49
CA ARG A 156 -13.60 -11.43 -11.68
C ARG A 156 -15.11 -11.55 -11.63
N VAL A 157 -15.71 -11.31 -10.46
CA VAL A 157 -17.16 -11.16 -10.30
C VAL A 157 -17.58 -9.86 -10.99
N PRO A 158 -18.49 -9.92 -11.99
CA PRO A 158 -18.95 -8.73 -12.70
C PRO A 158 -19.52 -7.68 -11.74
N ALA A 159 -19.10 -6.42 -11.84
CA ALA A 159 -19.62 -5.37 -10.98
C ALA A 159 -21.15 -5.19 -11.12
N THR A 160 -21.72 -5.55 -12.28
CA THR A 160 -23.16 -5.49 -12.58
C THR A 160 -24.01 -6.43 -11.74
N VAL A 161 -23.43 -7.49 -11.16
CA VAL A 161 -24.17 -8.40 -10.26
C VAL A 161 -24.10 -7.96 -8.81
N LEU A 162 -23.25 -6.97 -8.50
CA LEU A 162 -23.09 -6.50 -7.14
C LEU A 162 -24.13 -5.41 -6.85
N PRO A 163 -24.77 -5.45 -5.68
CA PRO A 163 -25.77 -4.44 -5.29
C PRO A 163 -25.18 -3.04 -5.06
N TRP A 164 -23.85 -2.90 -5.11
CA TRP A 164 -23.13 -1.65 -4.89
C TRP A 164 -21.75 -1.65 -5.56
N PRO A 165 -21.19 -0.45 -5.86
CA PRO A 165 -19.80 -0.31 -6.24
C PRO A 165 -18.85 -0.88 -5.18
N LEU A 166 -18.07 -1.87 -5.58
CA LEU A 166 -17.02 -2.45 -4.75
C LEU A 166 -15.77 -1.56 -4.79
N LEU A 167 -15.30 -1.15 -3.61
CA LEU A 167 -14.10 -0.32 -3.46
C LEU A 167 -12.87 -1.15 -3.11
N ARG A 168 -13.06 -2.26 -2.39
CA ARG A 168 -12.03 -3.24 -2.04
C ARG A 168 -12.65 -4.62 -1.87
N ALA A 169 -12.11 -5.61 -2.58
CA ALA A 169 -12.54 -7.01 -2.45
C ALA A 169 -12.30 -7.60 -1.04
N GLY A 170 -11.33 -7.09 -0.29
CA GLY A 170 -10.96 -7.59 1.03
C GLY A 170 -9.75 -8.51 0.97
N ARG A 171 -9.62 -9.42 1.94
CA ARG A 171 -8.53 -10.39 2.06
C ARG A 171 -9.09 -11.76 2.41
N ALA A 172 -8.50 -12.82 1.87
CA ALA A 172 -8.83 -14.18 2.30
C ALA A 172 -8.73 -14.32 3.84
N GLY A 173 -9.77 -14.87 4.44
CA GLY A 173 -9.81 -15.27 5.84
C GLY A 173 -8.76 -16.34 6.12
N ARG A 174 -8.33 -16.41 7.39
CA ARG A 174 -7.43 -17.45 7.88
C ARG A 174 -8.03 -18.03 9.15
N GLY A 175 -8.53 -19.26 9.06
CA GLY A 175 -9.18 -19.95 10.18
C GLY A 175 -10.69 -19.64 10.29
N PRO A 176 -11.29 -19.88 11.47
CA PRO A 176 -12.75 -19.81 11.65
C PRO A 176 -13.35 -18.44 11.34
N GLY A 177 -14.57 -18.42 10.81
CA GLY A 177 -15.29 -17.20 10.41
C GLY A 177 -15.22 -16.96 8.90
N PRO A 178 -15.57 -15.75 8.42
CA PRO A 178 -15.85 -15.54 7.01
C PRO A 178 -14.69 -15.80 6.06
N ASP A 179 -15.01 -16.29 4.86
CA ASP A 179 -14.05 -16.60 3.79
C ASP A 179 -13.20 -15.42 3.36
N ILE A 180 -13.78 -14.21 3.37
CA ILE A 180 -13.12 -12.97 2.99
C ILE A 180 -13.44 -11.90 4.04
N ARG A 181 -12.41 -11.17 4.47
CA ARG A 181 -12.50 -10.13 5.50
C ARG A 181 -12.17 -8.76 4.95
N GLU A 182 -12.71 -7.72 5.60
CA GLU A 182 -12.37 -6.31 5.34
C GLU A 182 -12.69 -5.85 3.90
N ALA A 183 -13.75 -6.40 3.29
CA ALA A 183 -14.30 -5.88 2.05
C ALA A 183 -14.88 -4.49 2.29
N MET A 184 -14.82 -3.63 1.27
CA MET A 184 -15.36 -2.27 1.33
C MET A 184 -16.18 -1.94 0.10
N ALA A 185 -17.33 -1.32 0.31
CA ALA A 185 -18.27 -0.92 -0.72
C ALA A 185 -18.84 0.47 -0.45
N LEU A 186 -19.34 1.11 -1.52
CA LEU A 186 -20.12 2.33 -1.41
C LEU A 186 -21.61 1.96 -1.46
N LEU A 187 -22.32 2.08 -0.34
CA LEU A 187 -23.75 1.79 -0.30
C LEU A 187 -24.54 2.80 -1.16
N PRO A 188 -25.78 2.47 -1.60
CA PRO A 188 -26.63 3.41 -2.35
C PRO A 188 -26.86 4.75 -1.66
N SER A 189 -26.77 4.79 -0.32
CA SER A 189 -26.83 6.01 0.49
C SER A 189 -25.60 6.92 0.35
N GLY A 190 -24.55 6.49 -0.35
CA GLY A 190 -23.26 7.17 -0.42
C GLY A 190 -22.34 6.90 0.77
N VAL A 191 -22.74 6.05 1.72
CA VAL A 191 -21.94 5.69 2.90
C VAL A 191 -20.95 4.57 2.56
N LEU A 192 -19.71 4.71 3.05
CA LEU A 192 -18.70 3.66 3.00
C LEU A 192 -19.04 2.54 4.00
N ALA A 193 -19.35 1.36 3.50
CA ALA A 193 -19.53 0.16 4.32
C ALA A 193 -18.26 -0.71 4.31
N SER A 194 -17.93 -1.25 5.48
CA SER A 194 -16.91 -2.28 5.63
C SER A 194 -17.48 -3.49 6.34
N GLY A 195 -17.27 -4.66 5.75
CA GLY A 195 -17.70 -5.93 6.31
C GLY A 195 -17.00 -7.10 5.62
N ASP A 196 -17.52 -8.28 5.88
CA ASP A 196 -16.92 -9.54 5.43
C ASP A 196 -17.76 -10.15 4.30
N VAL A 197 -17.19 -11.08 3.53
CA VAL A 197 -17.91 -11.81 2.48
C VAL A 197 -17.81 -13.29 2.78
N GLU A 198 -18.95 -13.95 2.79
CA GLU A 198 -19.07 -15.39 3.00
C GLU A 198 -19.43 -16.10 1.70
N VAL A 199 -18.81 -17.25 1.44
CA VAL A 199 -18.90 -17.93 0.16
C VAL A 199 -19.44 -19.36 0.31
N HIS A 200 -20.50 -19.69 -0.43
CA HIS A 200 -21.03 -21.05 -0.46
C HIS A 200 -21.27 -21.57 -1.88
N ARG A 201 -21.36 -22.90 -2.00
CA ARG A 201 -21.81 -23.54 -3.25
C ARG A 201 -23.28 -23.23 -3.52
N VAL A 202 -24.11 -23.31 -2.48
CA VAL A 202 -25.54 -23.00 -2.54
C VAL A 202 -26.00 -22.11 -1.39
N ALA A 203 -27.06 -21.33 -1.60
CA ALA A 203 -27.56 -20.37 -0.61
C ALA A 203 -28.02 -21.00 0.71
N THR A 204 -28.61 -22.18 0.68
CA THR A 204 -29.10 -22.85 1.90
C THR A 204 -27.97 -23.33 2.84
N ASP A 205 -26.73 -23.44 2.36
CA ASP A 205 -25.60 -23.90 3.17
C ASP A 205 -25.24 -22.93 4.28
N PHE A 206 -25.53 -21.64 4.13
CA PHE A 206 -25.36 -20.63 5.18
C PHE A 206 -26.07 -21.01 6.50
N VAL A 207 -27.30 -21.54 6.40
CA VAL A 207 -28.07 -21.98 7.57
C VAL A 207 -27.63 -23.40 7.99
N ARG A 208 -27.37 -24.29 7.04
CA ARG A 208 -26.95 -25.68 7.33
C ARG A 208 -25.63 -25.74 8.09
N HIS A 209 -24.68 -24.86 7.78
CA HIS A 209 -23.41 -24.74 8.49
C HIS A 209 -23.52 -23.94 9.81
N GLY A 210 -24.72 -23.45 10.15
CA GLY A 210 -24.98 -22.73 11.40
C GLY A 210 -24.50 -21.28 11.42
N HIS A 211 -24.08 -20.72 10.27
CA HIS A 211 -23.53 -19.36 10.21
C HIS A 211 -24.55 -18.29 10.55
N ALA A 212 -25.84 -18.54 10.28
CA ALA A 212 -26.94 -17.65 10.69
C ALA A 212 -26.99 -17.39 12.21
N ALA A 213 -26.46 -18.30 13.02
CA ALA A 213 -26.43 -18.19 14.48
C ALA A 213 -25.03 -17.91 15.07
N ASP A 214 -23.96 -17.90 14.26
CA ASP A 214 -22.60 -17.69 14.75
C ASP A 214 -22.22 -16.19 14.71
N PRO A 215 -21.86 -15.57 15.86
CA PRO A 215 -21.41 -14.17 15.96
C PRO A 215 -20.26 -13.77 15.03
N ARG A 216 -19.45 -14.72 14.57
CA ARG A 216 -18.36 -14.45 13.61
C ARG A 216 -18.86 -13.94 12.27
N TYR A 217 -20.12 -14.23 11.90
CA TYR A 217 -20.75 -13.82 10.66
C TYR A 217 -21.70 -12.61 10.83
N ALA A 218 -21.71 -11.98 12.01
CA ALA A 218 -22.59 -10.82 12.28
C ALA A 218 -22.28 -9.58 11.41
N ARG A 219 -21.12 -9.56 10.73
CA ARG A 219 -20.60 -8.43 9.95
C ARG A 219 -20.54 -8.70 8.45
N LEU A 220 -21.30 -9.68 7.95
CA LEU A 220 -21.33 -9.94 6.53
C LEU A 220 -21.87 -8.74 5.76
N LEU A 221 -21.05 -8.26 4.85
CA LEU A 221 -21.41 -7.31 3.81
C LEU A 221 -22.16 -8.03 2.69
N LEU A 222 -21.75 -9.26 2.36
CA LEU A 222 -22.28 -10.03 1.23
C LEU A 222 -22.23 -11.54 1.53
N HIS A 223 -23.27 -12.25 1.12
CA HIS A 223 -23.25 -13.69 0.98
C HIS A 223 -23.16 -14.03 -0.51
N LEU A 224 -22.04 -14.57 -0.96
CA LEU A 224 -21.76 -14.86 -2.35
C LEU A 224 -21.89 -16.36 -2.62
N VAL A 225 -22.73 -16.74 -3.57
CA VAL A 225 -22.96 -18.16 -3.86
C VAL A 225 -22.81 -18.47 -5.34
N TRP A 226 -22.57 -19.73 -5.67
CA TRP A 226 -22.73 -20.15 -7.06
C TRP A 226 -24.20 -20.14 -7.43
N ARG A 227 -25.02 -20.93 -6.73
CA ARG A 227 -26.45 -21.10 -7.01
C ARG A 227 -27.31 -20.67 -5.82
N ASP A 228 -28.39 -19.94 -6.09
CA ASP A 228 -29.43 -19.70 -5.10
C ASP A 228 -30.49 -20.81 -5.18
N ASP A 229 -30.34 -21.84 -4.35
CA ASP A 229 -31.19 -23.02 -4.32
C ASP A 229 -32.46 -22.85 -3.47
N ARG A 230 -32.69 -21.66 -2.91
CA ARG A 230 -33.89 -21.35 -2.12
C ARG A 230 -35.17 -21.40 -2.98
N PRO A 231 -36.35 -21.53 -2.35
CA PRO A 231 -37.63 -21.42 -3.05
C PRO A 231 -37.72 -20.12 -3.87
N ALA A 232 -38.41 -20.15 -5.01
CA ALA A 232 -38.47 -19.00 -5.93
C ALA A 232 -38.89 -17.68 -5.27
N ALA A 233 -39.76 -17.73 -4.26
CA ALA A 233 -40.20 -16.56 -3.49
C ALA A 233 -39.10 -15.92 -2.62
N GLU A 234 -38.01 -16.64 -2.34
CA GLU A 234 -36.90 -16.20 -1.47
C GLU A 234 -35.59 -15.93 -2.23
N ARG A 235 -35.52 -16.30 -3.51
CA ARG A 235 -34.31 -16.13 -4.32
C ARG A 235 -33.93 -14.66 -4.47
N GLY A 236 -32.63 -14.39 -4.39
CA GLY A 236 -32.07 -13.03 -4.35
C GLY A 236 -32.34 -12.27 -3.05
N GLY A 237 -33.12 -12.84 -2.12
CA GLY A 237 -33.37 -12.25 -0.80
C GLY A 237 -32.11 -12.28 0.09
N PRO A 238 -31.99 -11.36 1.05
CA PRO A 238 -30.87 -11.35 1.97
C PRO A 238 -30.91 -12.53 2.95
N VAL A 239 -29.75 -12.91 3.48
CA VAL A 239 -29.64 -13.78 4.65
C VAL A 239 -29.73 -12.96 5.93
N ARG A 240 -30.34 -13.53 6.96
CA ARG A 240 -30.42 -12.93 8.29
C ARG A 240 -29.14 -13.24 9.07
N LEU A 241 -28.57 -12.20 9.65
CA LEU A 241 -27.39 -12.27 10.50
C LEU A 241 -27.81 -12.26 11.97
N VAL A 242 -26.99 -12.88 12.81
CA VAL A 242 -27.16 -12.79 14.26
C VAL A 242 -27.09 -11.31 14.71
N GLY A 243 -27.98 -10.92 15.61
CA GLY A 243 -28.16 -9.51 16.00
C GLY A 243 -29.13 -8.71 15.12
N GLY A 244 -29.81 -9.36 14.18
CA GLY A 244 -30.94 -8.77 13.43
C GLY A 244 -30.56 -8.11 12.11
N GLY A 245 -29.30 -8.26 11.67
CA GLY A 245 -28.83 -7.69 10.41
C GLY A 245 -29.18 -8.49 9.16
N LEU A 246 -28.97 -7.89 8.00
CA LEU A 246 -29.15 -8.51 6.70
C LEU A 246 -27.88 -8.39 5.85
N ALA A 247 -27.52 -9.47 5.16
CA ALA A 247 -26.54 -9.44 4.08
C ALA A 247 -27.22 -9.93 2.79
N PRO A 248 -27.14 -9.19 1.66
CA PRO A 248 -27.70 -9.68 0.41
C PRO A 248 -26.98 -10.94 -0.05
N THR A 249 -27.72 -11.76 -0.78
CA THR A 249 -27.18 -12.95 -1.43
C THR A 249 -27.04 -12.67 -2.92
N VAL A 250 -25.84 -12.90 -3.47
CA VAL A 250 -25.58 -12.80 -4.91
C VAL A 250 -25.22 -14.18 -5.43
N ALA A 251 -25.98 -14.66 -6.42
CA ALA A 251 -25.70 -15.91 -7.12
C ALA A 251 -24.95 -15.62 -8.43
N LEU A 252 -23.87 -16.37 -8.68
CA LEU A 252 -23.04 -16.20 -9.88
C LEU A 252 -23.49 -17.04 -11.06
N GLU A 253 -24.24 -18.11 -10.83
CA GLU A 253 -24.65 -19.07 -11.86
C GLU A 253 -25.43 -18.41 -13.00
N ASP A 254 -26.41 -17.56 -12.69
CA ASP A 254 -27.23 -16.89 -13.72
C ASP A 254 -26.38 -15.98 -14.64
N THR A 255 -25.26 -15.48 -14.12
CA THR A 255 -24.39 -14.55 -14.86
C THR A 255 -23.25 -15.25 -15.59
N LEU A 256 -22.64 -16.27 -14.97
CA LEU A 256 -21.52 -17.00 -15.54
C LEU A 256 -21.98 -18.22 -16.36
N GLY A 257 -23.17 -18.74 -16.12
CA GLY A 257 -23.85 -19.79 -16.88
C GLY A 257 -23.24 -21.19 -16.82
N SER A 258 -21.93 -21.33 -16.59
CA SER A 258 -21.27 -22.65 -16.50
C SER A 258 -19.99 -22.63 -15.68
N LEU A 259 -19.60 -23.80 -15.15
CA LEU A 259 -18.31 -23.97 -14.47
C LEU A 259 -17.12 -23.67 -15.39
N ALA A 260 -17.19 -24.09 -16.65
CA ALA A 260 -16.12 -23.81 -17.62
C ALA A 260 -15.91 -22.30 -17.81
N ARG A 261 -16.98 -21.50 -17.73
CA ARG A 261 -16.90 -20.04 -17.77
C ARG A 261 -16.37 -19.46 -16.47
N LEU A 262 -16.74 -20.02 -15.31
CA LEU A 262 -16.13 -19.66 -14.03
C LEU A 262 -14.60 -19.90 -14.06
N ASP A 263 -14.17 -21.07 -14.49
CA ASP A 263 -12.74 -21.41 -14.64
C ASP A 263 -12.07 -20.47 -15.63
N ALA A 264 -12.71 -20.17 -16.76
CA ALA A 264 -12.18 -19.23 -17.73
C ALA A 264 -12.02 -17.82 -17.14
N VAL A 265 -12.97 -17.29 -16.38
CA VAL A 265 -12.82 -15.94 -15.78
C VAL A 265 -11.81 -15.91 -14.63
N ILE A 266 -11.60 -17.03 -13.93
CA ILE A 266 -10.54 -17.16 -12.92
C ILE A 266 -9.16 -17.17 -13.59
N VAL A 267 -8.99 -18.00 -14.62
CA VAL A 267 -7.69 -18.26 -15.28
C VAL A 267 -7.32 -17.17 -16.28
N ARG A 268 -8.30 -16.69 -17.04
CA ARG A 268 -8.12 -15.78 -18.18
C ARG A 268 -8.56 -14.36 -17.80
N GLY A 269 -9.68 -14.24 -17.10
CA GLY A 269 -10.27 -12.95 -16.73
C GLY A 269 -11.59 -12.70 -17.45
N PRO A 270 -12.29 -11.60 -17.14
CA PRO A 270 -13.64 -11.34 -17.66
C PRO A 270 -13.72 -11.20 -19.18
N SER A 271 -12.61 -10.94 -19.88
CA SER A 271 -12.54 -10.86 -21.35
C SER A 271 -12.26 -12.19 -22.05
N GLY A 272 -12.02 -13.28 -21.32
CA GLY A 272 -11.73 -14.61 -21.89
C GLY A 272 -10.34 -14.78 -22.54
N ARG A 273 -9.51 -13.73 -22.58
CA ARG A 273 -8.08 -13.77 -22.91
C ARG A 273 -7.25 -14.04 -21.67
N SER A 274 -6.02 -14.57 -21.76
CA SER A 274 -5.14 -14.65 -20.58
C SER A 274 -5.03 -13.27 -19.92
N GLU A 275 -4.71 -13.19 -18.62
CA GLU A 275 -4.76 -11.90 -17.92
C GLU A 275 -4.08 -10.82 -18.78
N PRO A 276 -4.70 -9.63 -19.03
CA PRO A 276 -4.15 -8.65 -19.97
C PRO A 276 -2.67 -8.30 -19.70
N CYS A 277 -2.28 -8.34 -18.42
CA CYS A 277 -0.89 -8.14 -18.01
C CYS A 277 0.07 -9.31 -18.30
N VAL A 278 -0.43 -10.55 -18.36
CA VAL A 278 0.31 -11.73 -18.87
C VAL A 278 0.47 -11.63 -20.38
N ASP A 279 -0.60 -11.27 -21.10
CA ASP A 279 -0.54 -11.04 -22.55
C ASP A 279 0.47 -9.93 -22.89
N THR A 280 0.48 -8.83 -22.13
CA THR A 280 1.47 -7.75 -22.27
C THR A 280 2.88 -8.25 -22.06
N HIS A 281 3.15 -9.06 -21.03
CA HIS A 281 4.47 -9.67 -20.87
C HIS A 281 4.81 -10.61 -22.04
N ALA A 282 3.87 -11.42 -22.50
CA ALA A 282 4.08 -12.35 -23.62
C ALA A 282 4.36 -11.62 -24.95
N THR A 283 3.72 -10.47 -25.17
CA THR A 283 3.84 -9.69 -26.41
C THR A 283 5.01 -8.72 -26.40
N ARG A 284 5.27 -8.04 -25.28
CA ARG A 284 6.28 -6.98 -25.13
C ARG A 284 7.57 -7.43 -24.44
N GLY A 285 7.56 -8.59 -23.79
CA GLY A 285 8.70 -9.14 -23.05
C GLY A 285 8.92 -8.49 -21.67
N GLU A 286 9.87 -9.06 -20.93
CA GLU A 286 10.20 -8.65 -19.56
C GLU A 286 10.67 -7.18 -19.48
N ALA A 287 11.54 -6.76 -20.42
CA ALA A 287 12.16 -5.43 -20.39
C ALA A 287 11.15 -4.30 -20.55
N GLU A 288 10.23 -4.40 -21.51
CA GLU A 288 9.20 -3.38 -21.73
C GLU A 288 8.14 -3.41 -20.60
N THR A 289 7.77 -4.59 -20.12
CA THR A 289 6.87 -4.73 -18.95
C THR A 289 7.48 -4.07 -17.71
N ALA A 290 8.77 -4.29 -17.46
CA ALA A 290 9.50 -3.63 -16.39
C ALA A 290 9.57 -2.11 -16.59
N ALA A 291 9.71 -1.63 -17.82
CA ALA A 291 9.68 -0.20 -18.13
C ALA A 291 8.31 0.45 -17.82
N ILE A 292 7.19 -0.23 -18.14
CA ILE A 292 5.84 0.22 -17.76
C ILE A 292 5.71 0.31 -16.24
N LEU A 293 6.14 -0.74 -15.51
CA LEU A 293 6.14 -0.74 -14.05
C LEU A 293 7.01 0.38 -13.48
N ARG A 294 8.21 0.60 -14.03
CA ARG A 294 9.12 1.66 -13.60
C ARG A 294 8.49 3.04 -13.80
N ALA A 295 7.80 3.27 -14.92
CA ALA A 295 7.04 4.49 -15.19
C ALA A 295 5.89 4.71 -14.19
N GLU A 296 5.16 3.64 -13.82
CA GLU A 296 4.17 3.70 -12.74
C GLU A 296 4.79 3.99 -11.37
N GLY A 297 6.00 3.48 -11.12
CA GLY A 297 6.82 3.84 -9.96
C GLY A 297 7.11 5.34 -9.89
N HIS A 298 7.52 5.94 -11.01
CA HIS A 298 7.72 7.38 -11.11
C HIS A 298 6.42 8.15 -10.84
N ARG A 299 5.29 7.75 -11.45
CA ARG A 299 3.98 8.38 -11.22
C ARG A 299 3.60 8.32 -9.74
N ARG A 300 3.82 7.18 -9.07
CA ARG A 300 3.59 7.05 -7.62
C ARG A 300 4.43 8.03 -6.81
N LEU A 301 5.72 8.16 -7.14
CA LEU A 301 6.63 9.05 -6.41
C LEU A 301 6.29 10.52 -6.67
N ALA A 302 5.97 10.88 -7.91
CA ALA A 302 5.57 12.23 -8.29
C ALA A 302 4.30 12.68 -7.54
N GLU A 303 3.28 11.83 -7.46
CA GLU A 303 2.08 12.11 -6.66
C GLU A 303 2.39 12.31 -5.18
N ARG A 304 3.37 11.57 -4.65
CA ARG A 304 3.79 11.73 -3.26
C ARG A 304 4.54 13.03 -3.05
N ALA A 305 5.43 13.40 -3.97
CA ALA A 305 6.13 14.69 -3.93
C ALA A 305 5.13 15.85 -4.01
N TRP A 306 4.13 15.78 -4.88
CA TRP A 306 3.05 16.78 -4.94
C TRP A 306 2.25 16.87 -3.64
N ARG A 307 1.85 15.74 -3.05
CA ARG A 307 1.17 15.71 -1.74
C ARG A 307 2.07 16.29 -0.63
N THR A 308 3.37 16.02 -0.67
CA THR A 308 4.35 16.58 0.25
C THR A 308 4.47 18.09 0.11
N GLN A 309 4.54 18.62 -1.11
CA GLN A 309 4.59 20.05 -1.37
C GLN A 309 3.34 20.75 -0.84
N ARG A 310 2.15 20.17 -1.08
CA ARG A 310 0.89 20.68 -0.52
C ARG A 310 0.91 20.70 1.01
N LEU A 311 1.29 19.59 1.63
CA LEU A 311 1.39 19.51 3.08
C LEU A 311 2.37 20.56 3.62
N ALA A 312 3.53 20.74 2.99
CA ALA A 312 4.51 21.73 3.40
C ALA A 312 4.01 23.17 3.25
N ALA A 313 3.20 23.46 2.23
CA ALA A 313 2.55 24.77 2.08
C ALA A 313 1.52 25.04 3.18
N GLU A 314 0.86 23.98 3.69
CA GLU A 314 -0.16 24.08 4.74
C GLU A 314 0.45 24.19 6.14
N VAL A 315 1.48 23.39 6.46
CA VAL A 315 2.01 23.28 7.84
C VAL A 315 3.49 23.66 8.00
N GLY A 316 4.16 24.03 6.91
CA GLY A 316 5.61 24.25 6.89
C GLY A 316 6.42 22.96 6.70
N TRP A 317 7.68 23.11 6.27
CA TRP A 317 8.54 21.99 5.89
C TRP A 317 8.87 21.02 7.03
N GLU A 318 9.13 21.55 8.24
CA GLU A 318 9.48 20.71 9.38
C GLU A 318 8.31 19.86 9.87
N ALA A 319 7.11 20.44 9.97
CA ALA A 319 5.90 19.70 10.34
C ALA A 319 5.49 18.69 9.25
N ALA A 320 5.68 19.04 7.97
CA ALA A 320 5.50 18.12 6.86
C ALA A 320 6.48 16.93 6.96
N TRP A 321 7.75 17.18 7.26
CA TRP A 321 8.73 16.13 7.52
C TRP A 321 8.29 15.20 8.65
N ARG A 322 7.88 15.75 9.80
CA ARG A 322 7.42 14.93 10.94
C ARG A 322 6.25 14.04 10.57
N THR A 323 5.30 14.56 9.83
CA THR A 323 4.13 13.82 9.34
C THR A 323 4.53 12.69 8.39
N LEU A 324 5.44 12.97 7.45
CA LEU A 324 5.93 11.96 6.49
C LEU A 324 6.74 10.87 7.19
N LEU A 325 7.60 11.26 8.13
CA LEU A 325 8.43 10.35 8.90
C LEU A 325 7.58 9.41 9.76
N ASP A 326 6.60 9.90 10.50
CA ASP A 326 5.70 9.04 11.28
C ASP A 326 4.95 8.05 10.38
N ARG A 327 4.36 8.51 9.26
CA ARG A 327 3.70 7.63 8.28
C ARG A 327 4.63 6.54 7.75
N ALA A 328 5.89 6.89 7.45
CA ALA A 328 6.88 5.93 6.97
C ALA A 328 7.34 4.96 8.07
N LEU A 329 7.44 5.41 9.32
CA LEU A 329 7.76 4.55 10.47
C LEU A 329 6.64 3.54 10.73
N VAL A 330 5.38 3.98 10.69
CA VAL A 330 4.19 3.12 10.82
C VAL A 330 4.17 2.08 9.70
N SER A 331 4.35 2.49 8.44
CA SER A 331 4.32 1.54 7.32
C SER A 331 5.50 0.56 7.32
N SER A 332 6.65 0.94 7.86
CA SER A 332 7.86 0.11 7.90
C SER A 332 7.97 -0.81 9.12
N ALA A 333 7.10 -0.64 10.14
CA ALA A 333 7.12 -1.45 11.36
C ALA A 333 6.77 -2.93 11.10
N GLY A 334 5.95 -3.22 10.08
CA GLY A 334 5.54 -4.58 9.72
C GLY A 334 4.72 -5.24 10.83
N ARG A 335 5.15 -6.42 11.32
CA ARG A 335 4.51 -7.13 12.44
C ARG A 335 5.01 -6.71 13.83
N ARG A 336 5.90 -5.71 13.92
CA ARG A 336 6.37 -5.23 15.22
C ARG A 336 5.26 -4.44 15.90
N ALA A 337 4.98 -4.77 17.16
CA ALA A 337 4.22 -3.89 18.03
C ALA A 337 5.12 -2.71 18.45
N GLU A 338 5.02 -1.60 17.73
CA GLU A 338 5.74 -0.36 18.05
C GLU A 338 4.75 0.67 18.58
N GLY A 339 4.75 0.88 19.91
CA GLY A 339 3.87 1.85 20.56
C GLY A 339 4.13 3.28 20.09
N ALA A 340 3.13 4.16 20.25
CA ALA A 340 3.23 5.55 19.80
C ALA A 340 4.43 6.30 20.39
N ALA A 341 4.70 6.13 21.69
CA ALA A 341 5.83 6.76 22.36
C ALA A 341 7.19 6.33 21.77
N ALA A 342 7.38 5.03 21.50
CA ALA A 342 8.60 4.52 20.90
C ALA A 342 8.83 5.09 19.49
N ARG A 343 7.76 5.23 18.69
CA ARG A 343 7.86 5.87 17.36
C ARG A 343 8.26 7.33 17.46
N VAL A 344 7.71 8.08 18.42
CA VAL A 344 8.08 9.49 18.64
C VAL A 344 9.57 9.60 18.95
N THR A 345 10.09 8.79 19.87
CA THR A 345 11.53 8.75 20.19
C THR A 345 12.39 8.45 18.95
N VAL A 346 11.98 7.48 18.14
CA VAL A 346 12.68 7.16 16.88
C VAL A 346 12.62 8.32 15.89
N ALA A 347 11.46 8.97 15.75
CA ALA A 347 11.27 10.10 14.86
C ALA A 347 12.12 11.32 15.28
N ASP A 348 12.22 11.58 16.58
CA ASP A 348 13.09 12.62 17.16
C ASP A 348 14.56 12.33 16.86
N ALA A 349 15.02 11.11 17.15
CA ALA A 349 16.40 10.71 16.90
C ALA A 349 16.78 10.83 15.42
N VAL A 350 15.89 10.38 14.51
CA VAL A 350 16.09 10.49 13.06
C VAL A 350 16.13 11.96 12.62
N THR A 351 15.20 12.79 13.11
CA THR A 351 15.16 14.22 12.76
C THR A 351 16.43 14.93 13.20
N ALA A 352 16.88 14.71 14.44
CA ALA A 352 18.11 15.30 14.97
C ALA A 352 19.34 14.83 14.17
N ALA A 353 19.42 13.54 13.84
CA ALA A 353 20.54 12.99 13.09
C ALA A 353 20.64 13.57 11.67
N VAL A 354 19.51 13.78 11.00
CA VAL A 354 19.46 14.40 9.66
C VAL A 354 19.83 15.88 9.72
N ALA A 355 19.28 16.66 10.65
CA ALA A 355 19.56 18.08 10.78
C ALA A 355 21.07 18.36 11.02
N ALA A 356 21.71 17.52 11.83
CA ALA A 356 23.13 17.64 12.19
C ALA A 356 24.10 17.61 10.99
N GLU A 357 23.72 17.07 9.82
CA GLU A 357 24.56 17.03 8.61
C GLU A 357 24.90 18.42 8.04
N SER A 358 24.14 19.44 8.44
CA SER A 358 24.39 20.83 8.08
C SER A 358 25.26 21.60 9.07
N GLY A 359 25.60 21.03 10.24
CA GLY A 359 26.25 21.76 11.34
C GLY A 359 25.32 22.71 12.10
N GLY A 360 24.00 22.57 11.93
CA GLY A 360 22.96 23.36 12.61
C GLY A 360 21.63 22.61 12.69
N ASN A 361 20.55 23.32 13.06
CA ASN A 361 19.20 22.76 13.24
C ASN A 361 18.28 22.92 12.00
N ASP A 362 18.81 23.32 10.85
CA ASP A 362 18.01 23.48 9.62
C ASP A 362 17.90 22.14 8.86
N LEU A 363 16.83 21.41 9.15
CA LEU A 363 16.53 20.12 8.55
C LEU A 363 16.47 20.18 7.02
N VAL A 364 15.84 21.21 6.46
CA VAL A 364 15.60 21.35 5.02
C VAL A 364 16.93 21.51 4.29
N ARG A 365 17.78 22.42 4.78
CA ARG A 365 19.12 22.64 4.25
C ARG A 365 19.99 21.40 4.39
N ALA A 366 19.93 20.73 5.54
CA ALA A 366 20.68 19.49 5.78
C ALA A 366 20.29 18.42 4.76
N LEU A 367 19.00 18.17 4.58
CA LEU A 367 18.50 17.17 3.65
C LEU A 367 18.89 17.48 2.19
N ALA A 368 18.76 18.73 1.76
CA ALA A 368 19.17 19.15 0.42
C ALA A 368 20.69 18.99 0.20
N LYS A 369 21.51 19.38 1.18
CA LYS A 369 22.97 19.21 1.13
C LYS A 369 23.36 17.74 1.05
N THR A 370 22.77 16.89 1.90
CA THR A 370 23.06 15.45 1.90
C THR A 370 22.62 14.78 0.60
N ALA A 371 21.46 15.15 0.05
CA ALA A 371 21.00 14.62 -1.23
C ALA A 371 21.96 14.97 -2.38
N ARG A 372 22.44 16.21 -2.45
CA ARG A 372 23.45 16.65 -3.43
C ARG A 372 24.76 15.88 -3.28
N ALA A 373 25.25 15.74 -2.06
CA ALA A 373 26.48 15.00 -1.78
C ALA A 373 26.35 13.51 -2.10
N ALA A 374 25.16 12.94 -1.93
CA ALA A 374 24.92 11.53 -2.19
C ALA A 374 25.08 11.16 -3.68
N GLY A 375 24.62 12.01 -4.60
CA GLY A 375 24.54 11.64 -6.02
C GLY A 375 23.76 10.34 -6.19
N SER A 376 24.26 9.38 -6.96
CA SER A 376 23.60 8.07 -7.15
C SER A 376 23.82 7.07 -5.99
N ARG A 377 24.15 7.52 -4.78
CA ARG A 377 24.51 6.64 -3.63
C ARG A 377 23.51 6.75 -2.48
N PRO A 378 22.41 5.98 -2.49
CA PRO A 378 21.39 5.99 -1.42
C PRO A 378 21.96 5.82 0.00
N ALA A 379 23.03 5.04 0.16
CA ALA A 379 23.68 4.82 1.46
C ALA A 379 24.14 6.12 2.14
N VAL A 380 24.54 7.14 1.36
CA VAL A 380 24.93 8.45 1.90
C VAL A 380 23.72 9.20 2.45
N LEU A 381 22.60 9.20 1.73
CA LEU A 381 21.36 9.81 2.21
C LEU A 381 20.82 9.08 3.45
N LEU A 382 20.99 7.76 3.53
CA LEU A 382 20.48 6.93 4.63
C LEU A 382 21.40 6.89 5.86
N ALA A 383 22.66 7.32 5.75
CA ALA A 383 23.62 7.25 6.84
C ALA A 383 23.14 7.90 8.16
N PRO A 384 22.52 9.11 8.14
CA PRO A 384 22.02 9.74 9.37
C PRO A 384 20.89 8.94 10.01
N VAL A 385 19.97 8.42 9.19
CA VAL A 385 18.84 7.59 9.62
C VAL A 385 19.33 6.29 10.27
N ARG A 386 20.40 5.69 9.72
CA ARG A 386 21.04 4.50 10.30
C ARG A 386 21.75 4.79 11.62
N ARG A 387 22.45 5.93 11.73
CA ARG A 387 23.09 6.36 13.00
C ARG A 387 22.06 6.60 14.10
N ALA A 388 20.84 7.01 13.75
CA ALA A 388 19.71 7.13 14.67
C ALA A 388 19.11 5.79 15.12
N GLY A 389 19.68 4.64 14.70
CA GLY A 389 19.28 3.31 15.16
C GLY A 389 18.30 2.56 14.26
N LEU A 390 17.90 3.12 13.10
CA LEU A 390 17.09 2.37 12.15
C LEU A 390 17.94 1.34 11.40
N GLY A 391 17.50 0.08 11.42
CA GLY A 391 18.06 -0.96 10.58
C GLY A 391 17.89 -0.65 9.08
N GLU A 392 18.83 -1.15 8.26
CA GLU A 392 18.95 -0.88 6.82
C GLU A 392 17.61 -0.95 6.06
N ARG A 393 16.81 -1.99 6.33
CA ARG A 393 15.50 -2.18 5.68
C ARG A 393 14.54 -1.02 5.97
N ARG A 394 14.40 -0.63 7.25
CA ARG A 394 13.52 0.48 7.64
C ARG A 394 14.06 1.82 7.14
N ALA A 395 15.38 1.99 7.17
CA ALA A 395 16.01 3.20 6.64
C ALA A 395 15.68 3.39 5.14
N ARG A 396 15.74 2.34 4.32
CA ARG A 396 15.33 2.41 2.91
C ARG A 396 13.87 2.79 2.72
N GLU A 397 12.96 2.21 3.52
CA GLU A 397 11.55 2.56 3.51
C GLU A 397 11.32 4.02 3.92
N VAL A 398 12.00 4.50 4.96
CA VAL A 398 11.92 5.91 5.38
C VAL A 398 12.48 6.83 4.31
N GLY A 399 13.61 6.46 3.69
CA GLY A 399 14.20 7.25 2.62
C GLY A 399 13.28 7.37 1.41
N TRP A 400 12.66 6.27 0.98
CA TRP A 400 11.72 6.29 -0.15
C TRP A 400 10.38 6.95 0.17
N ASN A 401 9.81 6.69 1.36
CA ASN A 401 8.46 7.14 1.70
C ASN A 401 8.42 8.56 2.29
N ALA A 402 9.54 9.07 2.84
CA ALA A 402 9.61 10.40 3.47
C ALA A 402 10.71 11.30 2.90
N MET A 403 11.97 10.84 2.84
CA MET A 403 13.10 11.72 2.44
C MET A 403 13.04 12.12 0.96
N LEU A 404 12.90 11.16 0.04
CA LEU A 404 12.88 11.45 -1.41
C LEU A 404 11.70 12.33 -1.83
N PRO A 405 10.44 12.08 -1.41
CA PRO A 405 9.32 12.97 -1.71
C PRO A 405 9.55 14.41 -1.21
N LEU A 406 10.16 14.56 -0.02
CA LEU A 406 10.50 15.87 0.53
C LEU A 406 11.60 16.56 -0.26
N VAL A 407 12.67 15.85 -0.63
CA VAL A 407 13.75 16.39 -1.48
C VAL A 407 13.22 16.83 -2.85
N VAL A 408 12.37 16.03 -3.49
CA VAL A 408 11.75 16.39 -4.77
C VAL A 408 10.83 17.60 -4.62
N ALA A 409 10.01 17.63 -3.56
CA ALA A 409 9.14 18.77 -3.28
C ALA A 409 9.93 20.06 -3.02
N LEU A 410 11.06 19.98 -2.30
CA LEU A 410 11.97 21.11 -2.08
C LEU A 410 12.58 21.59 -3.40
N ALA A 411 13.06 20.66 -4.23
CA ALA A 411 13.63 21.02 -5.53
C ALA A 411 12.62 21.75 -6.42
N ALA A 412 11.36 21.30 -6.42
CA ALA A 412 10.28 21.93 -7.17
C ALA A 412 9.85 23.29 -6.57
N ALA A 413 9.75 23.41 -5.24
CA ALA A 413 9.30 24.63 -4.58
C ALA A 413 10.29 25.79 -4.70
N TYR A 414 11.58 25.50 -4.86
CA TYR A 414 12.65 26.49 -4.95
C TYR A 414 13.31 26.57 -6.34
N ASP A 415 12.71 25.95 -7.36
CA ASP A 415 13.24 25.88 -8.73
C ASP A 415 14.72 25.44 -8.80
N ASP A 416 15.08 24.49 -7.94
CA ASP A 416 16.46 24.06 -7.73
C ASP A 416 16.81 22.86 -8.62
N LEU A 417 17.25 23.16 -9.84
CA LEU A 417 17.63 22.16 -10.83
C LEU A 417 18.77 21.24 -10.37
N GLY A 418 19.69 21.76 -9.55
CA GLY A 418 20.79 20.96 -9.01
C GLY A 418 20.31 19.92 -8.02
N LEU A 419 19.39 20.30 -7.13
CA LEU A 419 18.75 19.36 -6.20
C LEU A 419 17.84 18.37 -6.94
N ALA A 420 17.11 18.82 -7.96
CA ALA A 420 16.27 17.95 -8.80
C ALA A 420 17.09 16.84 -9.47
N ARG A 421 18.25 17.17 -10.05
CA ARG A 421 19.17 16.19 -10.64
C ARG A 421 19.70 15.20 -9.61
N ALA A 422 20.08 15.68 -8.43
CA ALA A 422 20.55 14.81 -7.35
C ALA A 422 19.44 13.86 -6.85
N ALA A 423 18.21 14.37 -6.70
CA ALA A 423 17.05 13.59 -6.34
C ALA A 423 16.77 12.51 -7.39
N HIS A 424 16.79 12.86 -8.67
CA HIS A 424 16.62 11.91 -9.77
C HIS A 424 17.68 10.82 -9.74
N ALA A 425 18.97 11.16 -9.60
CA ALA A 425 20.05 10.18 -9.49
C ALA A 425 19.86 9.21 -8.32
N LEU A 426 19.38 9.69 -7.17
CA LEU A 426 19.03 8.84 -6.03
C LEU A 426 17.85 7.91 -6.32
N ILE A 427 16.80 8.43 -6.95
CA ILE A 427 15.59 7.67 -7.31
C ILE A 427 15.94 6.54 -8.27
N GLU A 428 16.74 6.83 -9.31
CA GLU A 428 17.18 5.85 -10.30
C GLU A 428 18.01 4.72 -9.68
N ALA A 429 18.85 5.06 -8.70
CA ALA A 429 19.74 4.14 -8.01
C ALA A 429 19.14 3.49 -6.75
N TRP A 430 17.89 3.81 -6.40
CA TRP A 430 17.32 3.36 -5.13
C TRP A 430 17.05 1.84 -5.16
N PRO A 431 17.60 1.07 -4.21
CA PRO A 431 17.50 -0.38 -4.24
C PRO A 431 16.06 -0.84 -4.01
N ALA A 432 15.68 -1.96 -4.63
CA ALA A 432 14.39 -2.57 -4.37
C ALA A 432 14.21 -2.82 -2.85
N PRO A 433 13.02 -2.52 -2.30
CA PRO A 433 12.67 -3.00 -0.97
C PRO A 433 12.58 -4.53 -0.98
N PRO A 434 12.66 -5.18 0.19
CA PRO A 434 12.40 -6.62 0.27
C PRO A 434 11.03 -6.97 -0.33
N PRO A 435 10.85 -8.18 -0.88
CA PRO A 435 9.61 -8.58 -1.53
C PRO A 435 8.40 -8.34 -0.62
N TYR A 436 7.49 -7.49 -1.07
CA TYR A 436 6.21 -7.27 -0.41
C TYR A 436 5.27 -8.41 -0.80
N GLY A 437 4.72 -9.13 0.19
CA GLY A 437 3.78 -10.24 -0.08
C GLY A 437 2.55 -9.81 -0.90
N ARG A 438 2.18 -8.51 -0.85
CA ARG A 438 1.10 -7.96 -1.67
C ARG A 438 1.46 -7.97 -3.17
N THR A 439 2.68 -7.60 -3.54
CA THR A 439 3.10 -7.48 -4.95
C THR A 439 3.63 -8.77 -5.55
N GLN A 440 3.90 -9.81 -4.76
CA GLN A 440 4.45 -11.09 -5.25
C GLN A 440 3.57 -11.75 -6.30
N ALA A 441 2.26 -11.76 -6.11
CA ALA A 441 1.33 -12.34 -7.07
C ALA A 441 1.41 -11.63 -8.43
N LEU A 442 1.33 -10.29 -8.44
CA LEU A 442 1.44 -9.51 -9.66
C LEU A 442 2.83 -9.64 -10.30
N ALA A 443 3.90 -9.59 -9.51
CA ALA A 443 5.28 -9.75 -9.99
C ALA A 443 5.50 -11.10 -10.67
N GLY A 444 4.99 -12.19 -10.08
CA GLY A 444 5.05 -13.52 -10.66
C GLY A 444 4.22 -13.65 -11.93
N LEU A 445 3.02 -13.06 -11.93
CA LEU A 445 2.12 -13.07 -13.07
C LEU A 445 2.73 -12.37 -14.30
N VAL A 446 3.31 -11.19 -14.09
CA VAL A 446 3.96 -10.40 -15.16
C VAL A 446 5.43 -10.80 -15.37
N ARG A 447 5.91 -11.82 -14.64
CA ARG A 447 7.28 -12.36 -14.71
C ARG A 447 8.39 -11.33 -14.58
N VAL A 448 8.15 -10.24 -13.82
CA VAL A 448 9.17 -9.21 -13.53
C VAL A 448 9.62 -9.34 -12.09
N THR A 449 10.93 -9.51 -11.89
CA THR A 449 11.55 -9.41 -10.55
C THR A 449 12.04 -7.99 -10.33
N PRO A 450 11.49 -7.22 -9.37
CA PRO A 450 11.92 -5.84 -9.13
C PRO A 450 13.36 -5.80 -8.61
N ARG A 451 14.25 -5.16 -9.38
CA ARG A 451 15.67 -4.95 -9.01
C ARG A 451 15.92 -3.58 -8.37
N ASP A 452 14.97 -2.66 -8.53
CA ASP A 452 14.97 -1.30 -8.03
C ASP A 452 13.64 -0.93 -7.37
N ALA A 453 13.64 0.19 -6.65
CA ALA A 453 12.46 0.67 -5.95
C ALA A 453 11.36 1.13 -6.90
N LEU A 454 11.68 1.75 -8.04
CA LEU A 454 10.69 2.22 -9.00
C LEU A 454 9.80 1.07 -9.48
N THR A 455 10.40 -0.04 -9.90
CA THR A 455 9.69 -1.24 -10.36
C THR A 455 8.83 -1.83 -9.23
N ALA A 456 9.38 -1.93 -8.01
CA ALA A 456 8.64 -2.42 -6.85
C ALA A 456 7.43 -1.53 -6.50
N HIS A 457 7.61 -0.21 -6.56
CA HIS A 457 6.54 0.75 -6.30
C HIS A 457 5.55 0.88 -7.45
N GLY A 458 5.96 0.57 -8.67
CA GLY A 458 5.10 0.37 -9.83
C GLY A 458 4.13 -0.79 -9.63
N LEU A 459 4.65 -1.94 -9.20
CA LEU A 459 3.82 -3.10 -8.85
C LEU A 459 2.79 -2.76 -7.74
N LEU A 460 3.22 -2.05 -6.69
CA LEU A 460 2.31 -1.59 -5.63
C LEU A 460 1.21 -0.68 -6.18
N ARG A 461 1.58 0.28 -7.04
CA ARG A 461 0.63 1.20 -7.67
C ARG A 461 -0.37 0.45 -8.56
N MET A 462 0.12 -0.47 -9.38
CA MET A 462 -0.72 -1.29 -10.26
C MET A 462 -1.75 -2.08 -9.46
N GLN A 463 -1.31 -2.69 -8.35
CA GLN A 463 -2.19 -3.44 -7.50
C GLN A 463 -3.26 -2.58 -6.83
N GLU A 464 -2.88 -1.42 -6.26
CA GLU A 464 -3.78 -0.54 -5.50
C GLU A 464 -4.81 0.19 -6.37
N LEU A 465 -4.42 0.59 -7.60
CA LEU A 465 -5.29 1.37 -8.48
C LEU A 465 -6.07 0.53 -9.48
N TRP A 466 -5.57 -0.66 -9.84
CA TRP A 466 -6.17 -1.46 -10.91
C TRP A 466 -6.57 -2.86 -10.44
N CYS A 467 -5.61 -3.68 -10.01
CA CYS A 467 -5.88 -5.11 -9.75
C CYS A 467 -6.95 -5.31 -8.68
N THR A 468 -6.90 -4.57 -7.56
CA THR A 468 -7.89 -4.71 -6.48
C THR A 468 -9.24 -4.08 -6.79
N ARG A 469 -9.36 -3.38 -7.93
CA ARG A 469 -10.56 -2.66 -8.37
C ARG A 469 -11.18 -3.23 -9.65
N GLY A 470 -10.71 -4.39 -10.11
CA GLY A 470 -11.20 -5.00 -11.35
C GLY A 470 -10.85 -4.23 -12.62
N GLY A 471 -9.84 -3.35 -12.61
CA GLY A 471 -9.46 -2.50 -13.75
C GLY A 471 -8.72 -3.23 -14.88
N CYS A 472 -8.88 -4.55 -15.03
CA CYS A 472 -8.29 -5.32 -16.12
C CYS A 472 -8.82 -4.85 -17.48
N GLY A 473 -7.94 -4.75 -18.48
CA GLY A 473 -8.28 -4.22 -19.81
C GLY A 473 -8.13 -2.71 -19.94
N GLN A 474 -8.04 -1.98 -18.81
CA GLN A 474 -7.85 -0.53 -18.78
C GLN A 474 -6.55 -0.12 -18.08
N CYS A 475 -5.91 -1.04 -17.38
CA CYS A 475 -4.68 -0.75 -16.66
C CYS A 475 -3.50 -0.58 -17.64
N PRO A 476 -2.42 0.12 -17.24
CA PRO A 476 -1.22 0.30 -18.06
C PRO A 476 -0.55 -0.98 -18.59
N LEU A 477 -0.83 -2.12 -17.94
CA LEU A 477 -0.35 -3.43 -18.38
C LEU A 477 -1.36 -4.16 -19.28
N SER A 478 -2.47 -3.55 -19.65
CA SER A 478 -3.36 -4.11 -20.66
C SER A 478 -2.82 -3.71 -22.03
N PRO A 479 -2.75 -4.63 -23.01
CA PRO A 479 -2.42 -4.23 -24.36
C PRO A 479 -3.46 -3.21 -24.83
N GLU A 480 -3.03 -2.19 -25.57
CA GLU A 480 -3.97 -1.31 -26.25
C GLU A 480 -4.87 -2.20 -27.10
N THR A 481 -6.18 -2.10 -26.86
CA THR A 481 -7.15 -2.78 -27.73
C THR A 481 -6.91 -2.25 -29.12
N ALA A 482 -6.39 -3.09 -30.03
CA ALA A 482 -6.53 -2.85 -31.45
C ALA A 482 -8.03 -2.68 -31.70
N GLY A 483 -8.42 -1.43 -31.95
CA GLY A 483 -9.80 -1.05 -32.23
C GLY A 483 -10.34 -1.72 -33.48
#